data_AF-A0A227JHF5-F1
#
_entry.id   AF-A0A227JHF5-F1
#
_cell.length_a   1.000
_cell.length_b   1.000
_cell.length_c   1.000
_cell.angle_alpha   90.00
_cell.angle_beta   90.00
_cell.angle_gamma   90.00
#
_symmetry.space_group_name_H-M   'P 1'
#
loop_
_entity.id
_entity.type
_entity.pdbx_description
1 polymer ?
#
loop_
_entity_poly.entity_id
_entity_poly.type
_entity_poly.pdbx_seq_one_letter_code
_entity_poly.pdbx_strand_id
1 'polypeptide(L)' 'LIYHLKMRNSSKDEMIPGLKKDQEDDFKTAILRARGIIK' A
#
# COMPACT_ATOMS: atom_id res chain seq x y z
N LEU A 1 3.44 -8.85 -15.99
CA LEU A 1 3.25 -10.32 -15.87
C LEU A 1 3.17 -10.80 -14.41
N ILE A 2 4.14 -10.44 -13.55
CA ILE A 2 4.15 -10.79 -12.12
C ILE A 2 2.87 -10.32 -11.38
N TYR A 3 2.34 -9.14 -11.74
CA TYR A 3 1.09 -8.60 -11.20
C TYR A 3 -0.12 -9.54 -11.37
N HIS A 4 -0.40 -9.99 -12.60
CA HIS A 4 -1.53 -10.90 -12.87
C HIS A 4 -1.36 -12.26 -12.19
N LEU A 5 -0.12 -12.74 -12.04
CA LEU A 5 0.16 -13.99 -11.35
C LEU A 5 -0.11 -13.90 -9.84
N LYS A 6 0.19 -12.76 -9.21
CA LYS A 6 -0.01 -12.53 -7.76
C LYS A 6 -1.48 -12.32 -7.38
N MET A 7 -2.29 -11.80 -8.31
CA MET A 7 -3.72 -11.51 -8.12
C MET A 7 -4.64 -12.66 -8.51
N ARG A 8 -4.11 -13.79 -9.01
CA ARG A 8 -4.90 -14.89 -9.60
C ARG A 8 -5.98 -15.48 -8.67
N ASN A 9 -5.76 -15.41 -7.36
CA ASN A 9 -6.68 -15.92 -6.33
C ASN A 9 -7.24 -14.80 -5.44
N SER A 10 -6.97 -13.54 -5.76
CA SER A 10 -7.42 -12.39 -4.97
C SER A 10 -8.71 -11.81 -5.57
N SER A 11 -9.57 -11.25 -4.72
CA SER A 11 -10.73 -10.49 -5.20
C SER A 11 -10.27 -9.33 -6.09
N LYS A 12 -11.06 -8.95 -7.09
CA LYS A 12 -10.73 -7.79 -7.96
C LYS A 12 -10.59 -6.49 -7.16
N ASP A 13 -11.21 -6.42 -5.99
CA ASP A 13 -11.18 -5.29 -5.07
C ASP A 13 -10.14 -5.43 -3.96
N GLU A 14 -9.37 -6.52 -3.94
CA GLU A 14 -8.33 -6.71 -2.94
C GLU A 14 -7.07 -5.93 -3.28
N MET A 15 -6.56 -5.21 -2.29
CA MET A 15 -5.30 -4.51 -2.41
C MET A 15 -4.12 -5.47 -2.52
N ILE A 16 -3.16 -5.08 -3.35
CA ILE A 16 -1.99 -5.89 -3.66
C ILE A 16 -1.21 -6.22 -2.37
N PRO A 17 -0.88 -7.50 -2.13
CA PRO A 17 0.01 -7.90 -1.05
C PRO A 17 1.38 -7.22 -1.23
N GLY A 18 1.68 -6.27 -0.34
CA GLY A 18 2.84 -5.38 -0.41
C GLY A 18 2.45 -3.91 -0.34
N LEU A 19 1.51 -3.45 -1.18
CA LEU A 19 0.98 -2.09 -1.11
C LEU A 19 0.13 -1.85 0.14
N LYS A 20 -0.62 -2.87 0.57
CA LYS A 20 -1.39 -2.82 1.83
C LYS A 20 -0.52 -2.61 3.06
N LYS A 21 0.77 -2.97 3.01
CA LYS A 21 1.69 -2.84 4.15
C LYS A 21 2.10 -1.38 4.39
N ASP A 22 2.23 -0.59 3.33
CA ASP A 22 2.65 0.81 3.38
C ASP A 22 1.48 1.80 3.18
N GLN A 23 0.26 1.27 3.14
CA GLN A 23 -0.96 2.07 3.07
C GLN A 23 -1.30 2.57 4.47
N GLU A 24 -1.00 3.85 4.73
CA GLU A 24 -1.55 4.56 5.88
C GLU A 24 -2.85 5.27 5.50
N ASP A 25 -3.87 5.18 6.37
CA ASP A 25 -5.18 5.82 6.17
C ASP A 25 -5.12 7.36 6.21
N ASP A 26 -4.07 7.94 6.82
CA ASP A 26 -3.87 9.39 6.89
C ASP A 26 -2.70 9.86 6.00
N PHE A 27 -3.07 10.26 4.78
CA PHE A 27 -2.16 10.76 3.76
C PHE A 27 -1.26 11.91 4.24
N LYS A 28 -1.78 12.78 5.14
CA LYS A 28 -1.01 13.92 5.66
C LYS A 28 0.10 13.44 6.58
N THR A 29 -0.22 12.50 7.47
CA THR A 29 0.75 11.90 8.39
C THR A 29 1.80 11.11 7.62
N ALA A 30 1.41 10.36 6.59
CA ALA A 30 2.34 9.62 5.73
C ALA A 30 3.38 10.54 5.05
N ILE A 31 2.94 11.68 4.48
CA ILE A 31 3.84 12.67 3.87
C ILE A 31 4.80 13.28 4.90
N LEU A 32 4.28 13.61 6.07
CA LEU A 32 5.07 14.25 7.11
C LEU A 32 6.09 13.27 7.72
N ARG A 33 5.75 11.98 7.88
CA ARG A 33 6.70 10.90 8.23
C ARG A 33 7.75 10.69 7.14
N ALA A 34 7.36 10.62 5.88
CA ALA A 34 8.30 10.48 4.76
C ALA A 34 9.29 11.65 4.66
N ARG A 35 8.86 12.85 5.08
CA ARG A 35 9.71 14.05 5.18
C ARG A 35 10.49 14.16 6.49
N GLY A 36 10.34 13.22 7.43
CA GLY A 36 11.04 13.21 8.71
C GLY A 36 10.56 14.25 9.73
N ILE A 37 9.35 14.80 9.55
CA ILE A 37 8.78 15.86 10.40
C ILE A 37 8.11 15.25 11.64
N ILE A 38 7.59 14.02 11.53
CA ILE A 38 6.97 13.28 12.64
C ILE A 38 7.59 11.87 12.71
N LYS A 39 7.71 11.33 13.92
CA LYS A 39 8.32 10.02 14.20
C LYS A 39 7.27 8.95 14.46
#